data_AF-A0A926PH92-F1
#
_entry.id   AF-A0A926PH92-F1
#
_cell.length_a   1.000
_cell.length_b   1.000
_cell.length_c   1.000
_cell.angle_alpha   90.00
_cell.angle_beta   90.00
_cell.angle_gamma   90.00
#
_symmetry.space_group_name_H-M   'P 1'
#
loop_
_entity.id
_entity.type
_entity.pdbx_description
1 polymer ?
#
loop_
_entity_poly.entity_id
_entity_poly.type
_entity_poly.pdbx_seq_one_letter_code
_entity_poly.pdbx_strand_id
1 'polypeptide(L)'
;MASTSNVQVTIAPKGSAELDVRLDLSNSVPDFDPEELETLTQRLFQQMGELDEVEQVSRVPDPNPPAGSKPLDAAFLVGLLTAEVNAKNIKALLDFIWERLSGKPIELKVEDNGRKLEITAYSQQELAAAVEAAKDFLASN
;
A
#
# COMPACT_ATOMS: atom_id res chain seq x y z
N MET A 1 16.50 -18.32 7.97
CA MET A 1 15.67 -17.15 8.34
C MET A 1 14.39 -17.30 7.54
N ALA A 2 13.23 -17.46 8.17
CA ALA A 2 11.97 -17.55 7.44
C ALA A 2 11.77 -16.20 6.72
N SER A 3 11.77 -16.18 5.39
CA SER A 3 11.21 -15.04 4.65
C SER A 3 9.71 -15.11 4.90
N THR A 4 9.24 -14.35 5.88
CA THR A 4 7.81 -14.17 6.10
C THR A 4 7.32 -13.29 4.95
N SER A 5 6.61 -13.86 3.98
CA SER A 5 5.95 -13.10 2.92
C SER A 5 5.05 -12.05 3.57
N ASN A 6 5.37 -10.78 3.39
CA ASN A 6 4.61 -9.68 3.98
C ASN A 6 4.28 -8.63 2.92
N VAL A 7 3.24 -7.86 3.23
CA VAL A 7 2.77 -6.76 2.41
C VAL A 7 3.26 -5.49 3.06
N GLN A 8 4.00 -4.67 2.33
CA GLN A 8 4.47 -3.40 2.88
C GLN A 8 3.51 -2.29 2.52
N VAL A 9 3.07 -1.55 3.53
CA VAL A 9 2.24 -0.36 3.35
C VAL A 9 2.95 0.82 3.98
N THR A 10 3.32 1.79 3.17
CA THR A 10 3.93 3.04 3.64
C THR A 10 2.88 4.15 3.63
N ILE A 11 2.78 4.91 4.71
CA ILE A 11 1.86 6.03 4.89
C ILE A 11 2.68 7.28 5.17
N ALA A 12 2.43 8.34 4.41
CA ALA A 12 3.02 9.65 4.63
C ALA A 12 1.92 10.73 4.57
N PRO A 13 2.02 11.81 5.35
CA PRO A 13 1.08 12.92 5.26
C PRO A 13 1.26 13.66 3.94
N LYS A 14 0.13 13.94 3.28
CA LYS A 14 0.03 14.80 2.11
C LYS A 14 -0.79 16.03 2.48
N GLY A 15 -0.13 17.18 2.59
CA GLY A 15 -0.82 18.40 3.03
C GLY A 15 -1.36 18.29 4.47
N SER A 16 -2.58 18.81 4.71
CA SER A 16 -3.12 19.00 6.08
C SER A 16 -4.04 17.89 6.57
N ALA A 17 -4.59 17.06 5.69
CA ALA A 17 -5.61 16.05 6.04
C ALA A 17 -5.60 14.79 5.14
N GLU A 18 -4.82 14.81 4.06
CA GLU A 18 -4.69 13.71 3.12
C GLU A 18 -3.44 12.90 3.49
N LEU A 19 -3.45 11.62 3.11
CA LEU A 19 -2.36 10.69 3.32
C LEU A 19 -2.01 10.07 1.97
N ASP A 20 -0.72 10.06 1.65
CA ASP A 20 -0.15 9.24 0.59
C ASP A 20 0.10 7.84 1.14
N VAL A 21 -0.54 6.85 0.54
CA VAL A 21 -0.40 5.43 0.89
C VAL A 21 0.25 4.70 -0.26
N ARG A 22 1.42 4.12 -0.02
CA ARG A 22 2.11 3.25 -0.97
C ARG A 22 1.93 1.80 -0.55
N LEU A 23 1.33 1.00 -1.42
CA LEU A 23 1.20 -0.44 -1.28
C LEU A 23 2.29 -1.13 -2.09
N ASP A 24 3.05 -2.00 -1.45
CA ASP A 24 4.09 -2.81 -2.05
C ASP A 24 3.89 -4.30 -1.73
N LEU A 25 3.54 -5.04 -2.78
CA LEU A 25 3.28 -6.48 -2.78
C LEU A 25 4.51 -7.28 -3.24
N SER A 26 5.63 -6.64 -3.60
CA SER A 26 6.79 -7.35 -4.19
C SER A 26 7.40 -8.35 -3.21
N ASN A 27 7.36 -8.06 -1.91
CA ASN A 27 7.85 -8.94 -0.85
C ASN A 27 6.88 -10.07 -0.48
N SER A 28 5.70 -10.10 -1.11
CA SER A 28 4.77 -11.24 -0.99
C SER A 28 5.15 -12.40 -1.93
N VAL A 29 6.17 -12.24 -2.79
CA VAL A 29 6.79 -13.36 -3.53
C VAL A 29 7.54 -14.24 -2.52
N PRO A 30 7.30 -15.57 -2.42
CA PRO A 30 6.91 -16.51 -3.47
C PRO A 30 5.42 -16.87 -3.55
N ASP A 31 4.52 -16.18 -2.84
CA ASP A 31 3.10 -16.54 -2.80
C ASP A 31 2.36 -16.26 -4.12
N PHE A 32 2.96 -15.44 -4.99
CA PHE A 32 2.45 -15.09 -6.31
C PHE A 32 3.56 -15.24 -7.34
N ASP A 33 3.25 -15.86 -8.47
CA ASP A 33 4.09 -15.72 -9.65
C ASP A 33 3.96 -14.31 -10.27
N PRO A 34 4.83 -13.89 -11.21
CA PRO A 34 4.78 -12.56 -11.79
C PRO A 34 3.45 -12.21 -12.47
N GLU A 35 2.78 -13.17 -13.12
CA GLU A 35 1.51 -12.95 -13.81
C GLU A 35 0.34 -12.83 -12.82
N GLU A 36 0.36 -13.65 -11.76
CA GLU A 36 -0.58 -13.57 -10.64
C GLU A 36 -0.44 -12.25 -9.89
N LEU A 37 0.80 -11.81 -9.62
CA LEU A 37 1.08 -10.54 -8.96
C LEU A 37 0.61 -9.36 -9.81
N GLU A 38 0.83 -9.39 -11.11
CA GLU A 38 0.31 -8.38 -12.02
C GLU A 38 -1.22 -8.37 -12.03
N THR A 39 -1.85 -9.53 -12.15
CA THR A 39 -3.31 -9.67 -12.14
C THR A 39 -3.91 -9.12 -10.83
N LEU A 40 -3.29 -9.44 -9.70
CA LEU A 40 -3.68 -8.90 -8.39
C LEU A 40 -3.49 -7.39 -8.33
N THR A 41 -2.36 -6.87 -8.81
CA THR A 41 -2.06 -5.44 -8.84
C THR A 41 -3.09 -4.68 -9.67
N GLN A 42 -3.42 -5.16 -10.87
CA GLN A 42 -4.41 -4.53 -11.74
C GLN A 42 -5.82 -4.58 -11.13
N ARG A 43 -6.18 -5.70 -10.51
CA ARG A 43 -7.46 -5.85 -9.81
C ARG A 43 -7.57 -4.87 -8.64
N LEU A 44 -6.54 -4.78 -7.80
CA LEU A 44 -6.51 -3.86 -6.67
C LEU A 44 -6.57 -2.40 -7.15
N PHE A 45 -5.83 -2.05 -8.21
CA PHE A 45 -5.89 -0.73 -8.82
C PHE A 45 -7.32 -0.34 -9.21
N GLN A 46 -8.02 -1.22 -9.93
CA GLN A 46 -9.42 -0.97 -10.33
C GLN A 46 -10.34 -0.85 -9.12
N GLN A 47 -10.27 -1.81 -8.20
CA GLN A 47 -11.17 -1.84 -7.04
C GLN A 47 -10.93 -0.66 -6.09
N MET A 48 -9.68 -0.28 -5.84
CA MET A 48 -9.37 0.89 -5.00
C MET A 48 -9.85 2.19 -5.65
N GLY A 49 -9.83 2.28 -6.97
CA GLY A 49 -10.36 3.45 -7.69
C GLY A 49 -11.89 3.55 -7.68
N GLU A 50 -12.59 2.50 -7.26
CA GLU A 50 -14.05 2.47 -7.07
C GLU A 50 -14.46 2.73 -5.61
N LEU A 51 -13.51 2.84 -4.67
CA LEU A 51 -13.79 3.11 -3.26
C LEU A 51 -14.04 4.60 -3.05
N ASP A 52 -15.19 4.94 -2.44
CA ASP A 52 -15.51 6.32 -2.03
C ASP A 52 -14.49 6.84 -0.99
N GLU A 53 -13.82 5.95 -0.29
CA GLU A 53 -12.80 6.23 0.71
C GLU A 53 -11.47 6.70 0.13
N VAL A 54 -11.25 6.46 -1.17
CA VAL A 54 -10.00 6.72 -1.88
C VAL A 54 -10.17 7.86 -2.87
N GLU A 55 -9.36 8.90 -2.73
CA GLU A 55 -9.46 10.10 -3.56
C GLU A 55 -8.78 9.89 -4.92
N GLN A 56 -7.66 9.18 -4.93
CA GLN A 56 -6.93 8.86 -6.15
C GLN A 56 -6.15 7.55 -5.98
N VAL A 57 -6.04 6.77 -7.05
CA VAL A 57 -5.13 5.62 -7.14
C VAL A 57 -4.30 5.75 -8.41
N SER A 58 -3.00 5.47 -8.29
CA SER A 58 -2.04 5.51 -9.38
C SER A 58 -1.13 4.28 -9.36
N ARG A 59 -0.69 3.84 -10.54
CA ARG A 59 0.40 2.87 -10.68
C ARG A 59 1.74 3.59 -10.66
N VAL A 60 2.75 2.95 -10.09
CA VAL A 60 4.11 3.53 -10.01
C VAL A 60 4.85 3.27 -11.33
N PRO A 61 5.32 4.30 -12.06
CA PRO A 61 6.11 4.10 -13.28
C PRO A 61 7.42 3.37 -12.99
N ASP A 62 7.82 2.47 -13.88
CA ASP A 62 9.13 1.82 -13.83
C ASP A 62 10.22 2.82 -14.22
N PRO A 63 11.21 3.10 -13.35
CA PRO A 63 12.31 3.99 -13.68
C PRO A 63 13.26 3.42 -14.76
N ASN A 64 13.23 2.11 -15.01
CA ASN A 64 14.02 1.42 -16.02
C ASN A 64 13.13 0.59 -16.95
N PRO A 65 12.24 1.22 -17.75
CA PRO A 65 11.34 0.48 -18.61
C PRO A 65 12.13 -0.35 -19.65
N PRO A 66 11.60 -1.51 -20.08
CA PRO A 66 12.23 -2.33 -21.10
C PRO A 66 12.62 -1.51 -22.35
N ALA A 67 13.79 -1.79 -22.91
CA ALA A 67 14.27 -1.08 -24.08
C ALA A 67 13.27 -1.21 -25.25
N GLY A 68 12.74 -0.09 -25.73
CA GLY A 68 11.75 -0.04 -26.82
C GLY A 68 10.32 0.28 -26.37
N SER A 69 10.04 0.42 -25.07
CA SER A 69 8.76 0.93 -24.57
C SER A 69 8.52 2.37 -25.03
N LYS A 70 7.35 2.66 -25.62
CA LYS A 70 6.99 4.04 -25.99
C LYS A 70 6.66 4.85 -24.73
N PRO A 71 6.77 6.19 -24.77
CA PRO A 71 6.40 7.04 -23.63
C PRO A 71 4.94 6.88 -23.16
N LEU A 72 4.02 6.54 -24.07
CA LEU A 72 2.63 6.19 -23.74
C LEU A 72 2.46 4.76 -23.20
N ASP A 73 3.42 3.88 -23.47
CA ASP A 73 3.46 2.49 -23.02
C ASP A 73 4.44 2.35 -21.85
N ALA A 74 4.56 3.38 -21.00
CA ALA A 74 5.44 3.36 -19.85
C ALA A 74 5.14 2.12 -19.01
N ALA A 75 6.15 1.27 -18.82
CA ALA A 75 6.02 0.11 -17.97
C ALA A 75 5.76 0.60 -16.53
N PHE A 76 4.89 -0.08 -15.81
CA PHE A 76 4.61 0.19 -14.41
C PHE A 76 5.21 -0.92 -13.56
N LEU A 77 5.67 -0.57 -12.36
CA LEU A 77 6.16 -1.55 -11.40
C LEU A 77 5.02 -2.48 -10.98
N VAL A 78 5.20 -3.77 -11.24
CA VAL A 78 4.29 -4.83 -10.81
C VAL A 78 4.35 -4.96 -9.28
N GLY A 79 3.19 -5.11 -8.63
CA GLY A 79 3.09 -5.18 -7.17
C GLY A 79 3.07 -3.84 -6.45
N LEU A 80 3.22 -2.71 -7.16
CA LEU A 80 3.31 -1.38 -6.55
C LEU A 80 2.14 -0.48 -6.95
N LEU A 81 1.45 0.07 -5.96
CA LEU A 81 0.37 1.04 -6.10
C LEU A 81 0.57 2.21 -5.14
N THR A 82 0.08 3.38 -5.52
CA THR A 82 -0.05 4.55 -4.65
C THR A 82 -1.50 4.98 -4.60
N ALA A 83 -1.99 5.33 -3.43
CA ALA A 83 -3.34 5.81 -3.20
C ALA A 83 -3.32 7.03 -2.30
N GLU A 84 -4.21 7.98 -2.59
CA GLU A 84 -4.44 9.17 -1.80
C GLU A 84 -5.74 8.97 -1.02
N VAL A 85 -5.66 9.07 0.30
CA VAL A 85 -6.83 8.86 1.17
C VAL A 85 -6.90 9.89 2.26
N ASN A 86 -8.11 10.18 2.72
CA ASN A 86 -8.30 10.97 3.93
C ASN A 86 -7.83 10.19 5.18
N ALA A 87 -7.23 10.87 6.16
CA ALA A 87 -6.81 10.25 7.42
C ALA A 87 -7.95 9.53 8.17
N LYS A 88 -9.21 9.93 7.97
CA LYS A 88 -10.39 9.25 8.52
C LYS A 88 -10.67 7.90 7.84
N ASN A 89 -10.29 7.77 6.58
CA ASN A 89 -10.60 6.65 5.70
C ASN A 89 -9.49 5.61 5.63
N ILE A 90 -8.31 5.89 6.17
CA ILE A 90 -7.15 4.97 6.14
C ILE A 90 -7.47 3.58 6.70
N LYS A 91 -8.34 3.50 7.72
CA LYS A 91 -8.76 2.23 8.30
C LYS A 91 -9.53 1.38 7.28
N ALA A 92 -10.48 1.99 6.56
CA ALA A 92 -11.27 1.30 5.55
C ALA A 92 -10.40 0.81 4.39
N LEU A 93 -9.43 1.62 3.95
CA LEU A 93 -8.45 1.20 2.94
C LEU A 93 -7.65 -0.02 3.41
N LEU A 94 -7.12 0.01 4.63
CA LEU A 94 -6.30 -1.08 5.16
C LEU A 94 -7.11 -2.35 5.42
N ASP A 95 -8.35 -2.24 5.89
CA ASP A 95 -9.28 -3.37 6.02
C ASP A 95 -9.57 -4.00 4.64
N PHE A 96 -9.82 -3.17 3.62
CA PHE A 96 -10.01 -3.62 2.24
C PHE A 96 -8.79 -4.40 1.73
N ILE A 97 -7.58 -3.87 1.94
CA ILE A 97 -6.32 -4.52 1.55
C ILE A 97 -6.18 -5.85 2.29
N TRP A 98 -6.41 -5.89 3.59
CA TRP A 98 -6.32 -7.09 4.43
C TRP A 98 -7.23 -8.22 3.93
N GLU A 99 -8.50 -7.91 3.64
CA GLU A 99 -9.46 -8.88 3.12
C GLU A 99 -9.04 -9.47 1.77
N ARG A 100 -8.50 -8.64 0.87
CA ARG A 100 -8.08 -9.07 -0.48
C ARG A 100 -6.79 -9.87 -0.46
N LEU A 101 -5.90 -9.59 0.47
CA LEU A 101 -4.63 -10.29 0.62
C LEU A 101 -4.74 -11.53 1.51
N SER A 102 -5.96 -12.01 1.78
CA SER A 102 -6.24 -13.23 2.57
C SER A 102 -5.64 -13.18 3.98
N GLY A 103 -5.58 -11.99 4.59
CA GLY A 103 -5.03 -11.80 5.93
C GLY A 103 -3.52 -12.04 6.03
N LYS A 104 -2.77 -11.83 4.94
CA LYS A 104 -1.31 -11.80 4.98
C LYS A 104 -0.82 -10.71 5.95
N PRO A 105 0.29 -10.93 6.67
CA PRO A 105 0.85 -9.91 7.54
C PRO A 105 1.13 -8.61 6.78
N ILE A 106 0.71 -7.49 7.37
CA ILE A 106 0.93 -6.15 6.82
C ILE A 106 2.01 -5.48 7.67
N GLU A 107 3.09 -5.07 7.02
CA GLU A 107 4.12 -4.21 7.59
C GLU A 107 3.77 -2.75 7.28
N LEU A 108 3.25 -2.06 8.27
CA LEU A 108 2.88 -0.66 8.22
C LEU A 108 4.10 0.21 8.54
N LYS A 109 4.47 1.11 7.63
CA LYS A 109 5.51 2.12 7.79
C LYS A 109 4.87 3.49 7.73
N VAL A 110 5.02 4.30 8.77
CA VAL A 110 4.48 5.66 8.80
C VAL A 110 5.65 6.63 8.86
N GLU A 111 5.73 7.56 7.92
CA GLU A 111 6.77 8.56 7.84
C GLU A 111 6.17 9.96 7.98
N ASP A 112 6.66 10.75 8.93
CA ASP A 112 6.23 12.14 9.11
C ASP A 112 7.38 13.02 9.60
N ASN A 113 7.70 14.08 8.85
CA ASN A 113 8.73 15.07 9.21
C ASN A 113 10.07 14.47 9.71
N GLY A 114 10.52 13.37 9.09
CA GLY A 114 11.76 12.68 9.45
C GLY A 114 11.63 11.66 10.60
N ARG A 115 10.47 11.57 11.23
CA ARG A 115 10.12 10.50 12.17
C ARG A 115 9.60 9.30 11.38
N LYS A 116 9.86 8.09 11.91
CA LYS A 116 9.36 6.83 11.34
C LYS A 116 8.75 5.96 12.43
N LEU A 117 7.65 5.29 12.08
CA LEU A 117 7.00 4.26 12.89
C LEU A 117 6.83 3.02 12.02
N GLU A 118 7.30 1.87 12.51
CA GLU A 118 7.16 0.59 11.82
C GLU A 118 6.42 -0.39 12.72
N ILE A 119 5.30 -0.93 12.23
CA ILE A 119 4.45 -1.87 12.96
C ILE A 119 4.06 -3.01 12.01
N THR A 120 4.27 -4.25 12.43
CA THR A 120 3.77 -5.42 11.69
C THR A 120 2.50 -5.94 12.35
N ALA A 121 1.44 -6.08 11.56
CA ALA A 121 0.17 -6.67 11.97
C ALA A 121 -0.02 -8.06 11.36
N TYR A 122 -0.23 -9.06 12.20
CA TYR A 122 -0.46 -10.46 11.82
C TYR A 122 -1.93 -10.87 11.94
N SER A 123 -2.79 -9.97 12.42
CA SER A 123 -4.23 -10.20 12.54
C SER A 123 -5.02 -8.91 12.31
N GLN A 124 -6.32 -9.04 12.06
CA GLN A 124 -7.20 -7.89 11.90
C GLN A 124 -7.26 -7.00 13.16
N GLN A 125 -7.16 -7.60 14.36
CA GLN A 125 -7.11 -6.85 15.61
C GLN A 125 -5.80 -6.07 15.74
N GLU A 126 -4.67 -6.68 15.38
CA GLU A 126 -3.38 -6.00 15.35
C GLU A 126 -3.32 -4.92 14.28
N LEU A 127 -3.95 -5.14 13.13
CA LEU A 127 -4.06 -4.14 12.07
C LEU A 127 -4.81 -2.92 12.58
N ALA A 128 -5.97 -3.11 13.21
CA ALA A 128 -6.73 -2.02 13.80
C ALA A 128 -5.90 -1.23 14.83
N ALA A 129 -5.14 -1.92 15.69
CA ALA A 129 -4.24 -1.27 16.64
C ALA A 129 -3.09 -0.50 15.94
N ALA A 130 -2.52 -1.06 14.87
CA ALA A 130 -1.49 -0.41 14.07
C ALA A 130 -2.02 0.85 13.38
N VAL A 131 -3.27 0.83 12.88
CA VAL A 131 -3.92 2.00 12.29
C VAL A 131 -4.10 3.12 13.31
N GLU A 132 -4.57 2.80 14.51
CA GLU A 132 -4.74 3.82 15.56
C GLU A 132 -3.39 4.40 16.00
N ALA A 133 -2.37 3.55 16.18
CA ALA A 133 -1.01 4.02 16.45
C ALA A 133 -0.45 4.92 15.34
N ALA A 134 -0.75 4.63 14.07
CA ALA A 134 -0.37 5.46 12.93
C ALA A 134 -1.07 6.82 12.95
N LYS A 135 -2.38 6.86 13.23
CA LYS A 135 -3.14 8.11 13.37
C LYS A 135 -2.60 8.96 14.51
N ASP A 136 -2.36 8.37 15.67
CA ASP A 136 -1.80 9.06 16.83
C ASP A 136 -0.40 9.61 16.53
N PHE A 137 0.41 8.83 15.81
CA PHE A 137 1.75 9.25 15.39
C PHE A 137 1.71 10.48 14.48
N LEU A 138 0.79 10.50 13.50
CA LEU A 138 0.58 11.60 12.56
C LEU A 138 -0.08 12.84 13.21
N ALA A 139 -0.93 12.64 14.21
CA ALA A 139 -1.58 13.74 14.93
C ALA A 139 -0.67 14.38 16.00
N SER A 140 0.41 13.70 16.39
CA SER A 140 1.37 14.17 17.39
C SER A 140 2.45 15.08 16.80
N ASN A 141 2.12 15.87 15.77
CA ASN A 141 3.00 16.79 15.07
C ASN A 141 2.34 18.17 14.92
#